data_AF-A0A9R1Q8I5-F1
#
_entry.id   AF-A0A9R1Q8I5-F1
#
_cell.length_a   1.000
_cell.length_b   1.000
_cell.length_c   1.000
_cell.angle_alpha   90.00
_cell.angle_beta   90.00
_cell.angle_gamma   90.00
#
_symmetry.space_group_name_H-M   'P 1'
#
loop_
_entity.id
_entity.type
_entity.pdbx_description
1 polymer ?
#
loop_
_entity_poly.entity_id
_entity_poly.type
_entity_poly.pdbx_seq_one_letter_code
_entity_poly.pdbx_strand_id
1 'polypeptide(L)'
;MGEVAAELYTQDGTIDIKGNPALKKDTGNWRACPYILANECCERLAYYGMSTNLVNFMKDRMGMANAAAANNVTNWGGTCYITPLIGAFLADAYLGRFWTIASFMIIYIFGLGLLTMATSVHGLVPACASKGVCDPTPGQSAAVFIALYLIALGTGGIKPCVSSFGADQFDEHDDVERKSKSSFFNWFYFSINIGALVASSVLVYVQTHVGWSWGFGIPAVVMAIAVGSFFVGTPLYRHQRPGGSPLTRIAQVLVAATRKLVVSMFAMLAAGVLELVRLRTIAQRGLYGEHDVVPISIFWQVPQYFIIGAAEVFTFVGQLEFFYDQAPDAMRSMCSALSLTTVALGNYLSTLLVTVVAKLTTRGGKQGWIPDNLNVGHLDYFFWLLAALSLLNFAVYLLIASWYTYKKTAGDDHPDAIAKGGAHD
;
A
#
# COMPACT_ATOMS: atom_id res chain seq x y z
N MET A 1 26.35 10.44 -36.08
CA MET A 1 25.57 11.40 -35.27
C MET A 1 24.42 10.75 -34.50
N GLY A 2 23.75 9.72 -35.03
CA GLY A 2 22.69 8.99 -34.30
C GLY A 2 23.18 8.18 -33.08
N GLU A 3 24.29 7.46 -33.18
CA GLU A 3 24.83 6.65 -32.06
C GLU A 3 25.34 7.49 -30.88
N VAL A 4 26.03 8.61 -31.14
CA VAL A 4 26.55 9.50 -30.09
C VAL A 4 25.41 10.19 -29.32
N ALA A 5 24.29 10.48 -29.98
CA ALA A 5 23.11 11.01 -29.30
C ALA A 5 22.39 9.94 -28.46
N ALA A 6 22.40 8.68 -28.90
CA ALA A 6 21.80 7.55 -28.18
C ALA A 6 22.57 7.14 -26.91
N GLU A 7 23.88 7.44 -26.83
CA GLU A 7 24.68 7.28 -25.61
C GLU A 7 24.54 8.44 -24.62
N LEU A 8 24.33 9.67 -25.09
CA LEU A 8 24.26 10.86 -24.22
C LEU A 8 22.87 11.08 -23.58
N TYR A 9 21.80 10.78 -24.31
CA TYR A 9 20.42 11.03 -23.90
C TYR A 9 19.69 9.74 -23.54
N THR A 10 18.69 9.86 -22.69
CA THR A 10 17.77 8.76 -22.37
C THR A 10 16.91 8.40 -23.58
N GLN A 11 16.58 7.11 -23.73
CA GLN A 11 15.82 6.61 -24.88
C GLN A 11 14.32 6.43 -24.58
N ASP A 12 13.93 6.64 -23.32
CA ASP A 12 12.56 6.52 -22.79
C ASP A 12 11.67 7.77 -22.99
N GLY A 13 12.22 8.83 -23.59
CA GLY A 13 11.52 10.10 -23.83
C GLY A 13 11.40 11.00 -22.59
N THR A 14 12.16 10.72 -21.52
CA THR A 14 12.22 11.57 -20.33
C THR A 14 12.83 12.94 -20.62
N ILE A 15 12.36 13.95 -19.89
CA ILE A 15 12.83 15.34 -19.99
C ILE A 15 13.38 15.84 -18.65
N ASP A 16 14.27 16.83 -18.73
CA ASP A 16 14.67 17.64 -17.57
C ASP A 16 13.53 18.61 -17.17
N ILE A 17 13.69 19.32 -16.05
CA ILE A 17 12.71 20.33 -15.60
C ILE A 17 12.52 21.49 -16.61
N LYS A 18 13.50 21.74 -17.47
CA LYS A 18 13.45 22.81 -18.49
C LYS A 18 12.77 22.34 -19.78
N GLY A 19 12.37 21.07 -19.86
CA GLY A 19 11.71 20.48 -21.03
C GLY A 19 12.65 19.92 -22.10
N ASN A 20 13.97 19.91 -21.85
CA ASN A 20 14.95 19.33 -22.76
C ASN A 20 15.05 17.80 -22.56
N PRO A 21 15.49 17.03 -23.57
CA PRO A 21 15.78 15.61 -23.41
C PRO A 21 16.76 15.36 -22.25
N ALA A 22 16.48 14.38 -21.41
CA ALA A 22 17.29 14.10 -20.22
C ALA A 22 18.66 13.51 -20.59
N LEU A 23 19.72 14.05 -19.97
CA LEU A 23 21.10 13.57 -20.12
C LEU A 23 21.38 12.42 -19.14
N LYS A 24 21.82 11.25 -19.63
CA LYS A 24 22.06 10.06 -18.80
C LYS A 24 23.03 10.32 -17.63
N LYS A 25 24.07 11.14 -17.85
CA LYS A 25 25.13 11.43 -16.87
C LYS A 25 24.71 12.40 -15.76
N ASP A 26 23.83 13.34 -16.07
CA ASP A 26 23.54 14.49 -15.21
C ASP A 26 22.20 14.37 -14.46
N THR A 27 21.27 13.55 -14.96
CA THR A 27 19.94 13.36 -14.36
C THR A 27 19.63 11.89 -14.06
N GLY A 28 18.78 11.66 -13.06
CA GLY A 28 18.26 10.36 -12.67
C GLY A 28 19.24 9.49 -11.88
N ASN A 29 19.04 8.19 -11.99
CA ASN A 29 19.84 7.14 -11.36
C ASN A 29 19.91 7.30 -9.83
N TRP A 30 20.87 6.64 -9.18
CA TRP A 30 21.07 6.65 -7.72
C TRP A 30 21.38 8.03 -7.13
N ARG A 31 21.56 9.08 -7.94
CA ARG A 31 21.71 10.46 -7.46
C ARG A 31 20.37 11.08 -7.06
N ALA A 32 19.31 10.74 -7.80
CA ALA A 32 17.94 11.19 -7.54
C ALA A 32 17.25 10.33 -6.46
N CYS A 33 17.52 9.02 -6.44
CA CYS A 33 16.84 8.06 -5.58
C CYS A 33 16.83 8.39 -4.08
N PRO A 34 17.91 8.89 -3.45
CA PRO A 34 17.91 9.19 -2.02
C PRO A 34 16.82 10.19 -1.61
N TYR A 35 16.55 11.21 -2.43
CA TYR A 35 15.51 12.19 -2.16
C TYR A 35 14.11 11.58 -2.21
N ILE A 36 13.88 10.69 -3.19
CA ILE A 36 12.60 10.00 -3.38
C ILE A 36 12.37 8.96 -2.27
N LEU A 37 13.39 8.16 -1.95
CA LEU A 37 13.35 7.13 -0.90
C LEU A 37 13.21 7.73 0.50
N ALA A 38 13.96 8.80 0.80
CA ALA A 38 13.83 9.51 2.08
C ALA A 38 12.42 10.10 2.24
N ASN A 39 11.89 10.66 1.15
CA ASN A 39 10.53 11.17 1.17
C ASN A 39 9.49 10.07 1.38
N GLU A 40 9.61 8.91 0.72
CA GLU A 40 8.73 7.76 0.95
C GLU A 40 8.80 7.30 2.41
N CYS A 41 10.01 7.18 2.98
CA CYS A 41 10.18 6.83 4.38
C CYS A 41 9.44 7.80 5.32
N CYS A 42 9.57 9.11 5.07
CA CYS A 42 8.92 10.15 5.86
C CYS A 42 7.39 10.13 5.73
N GLU A 43 6.87 9.93 4.52
CA GLU A 43 5.43 9.77 4.25
C GLU A 43 4.87 8.59 5.05
N ARG A 44 5.56 7.45 5.02
CA ARG A 44 5.14 6.23 5.74
C ARG A 44 5.22 6.39 7.23
N LEU A 45 6.28 7.00 7.72
CA LEU A 45 6.42 7.33 9.14
C LEU A 45 5.26 8.23 9.60
N ALA A 46 4.88 9.24 8.82
CA ALA A 46 3.76 10.11 9.17
C ALA A 46 2.42 9.38 9.11
N TYR A 47 2.18 8.59 8.05
CA TYR A 47 0.94 7.85 7.86
C TYR A 47 0.73 6.78 8.95
N TYR A 48 1.73 5.94 9.20
CA TYR A 48 1.66 4.90 10.23
C TYR A 48 1.70 5.50 11.63
N GLY A 49 2.45 6.58 11.85
CA GLY A 49 2.56 7.23 13.15
C GLY A 49 1.22 7.78 13.61
N MET A 50 0.46 8.36 12.70
CA MET A 50 -0.91 8.81 12.99
C MET A 50 -1.91 7.65 13.02
N SER A 51 -1.92 6.76 12.02
CA SER A 51 -2.98 5.74 11.88
C SER A 51 -2.99 4.69 13.00
N THR A 52 -1.82 4.26 13.47
CA THR A 52 -1.68 3.15 14.43
C THR A 52 -2.38 3.41 15.76
N ASN A 53 -2.39 4.65 16.24
CA ASN A 53 -2.97 5.02 17.53
C ASN A 53 -4.20 5.93 17.40
N LEU A 54 -4.74 6.10 16.18
CA LEU A 54 -5.83 7.04 15.91
C LEU A 54 -7.14 6.67 16.63
N VAL A 55 -7.40 5.38 16.85
CA VAL A 55 -8.61 4.92 17.57
C VAL A 55 -8.56 5.41 19.02
N ASN A 56 -7.40 5.32 19.67
CA ASN A 56 -7.23 5.81 21.04
C ASN A 56 -7.34 7.34 21.09
N PHE A 57 -6.78 8.05 20.11
CA PHE A 57 -6.99 9.49 19.99
C PHE A 57 -8.48 9.87 19.91
N MET A 58 -9.25 9.19 19.06
CA MET A 58 -10.69 9.43 18.90
C MET A 58 -11.47 9.16 20.19
N LYS A 59 -11.06 8.16 20.97
CA LYS A 59 -11.68 7.88 22.27
C LYS A 59 -11.30 8.93 23.31
N ASP A 60 -10.00 9.13 23.50
CA ASP A 60 -9.45 9.87 24.63
C ASP A 60 -9.58 11.39 24.45
N ARG A 61 -9.58 11.88 23.21
CA ARG A 61 -9.66 13.32 22.91
C ARG A 61 -10.98 13.77 22.30
N MET A 62 -11.64 12.89 21.55
CA MET A 62 -12.91 13.24 20.90
C MET A 62 -14.13 12.68 21.63
N GLY A 63 -13.95 11.99 22.75
CA GLY A 63 -15.04 11.44 23.57
C GLY A 63 -15.88 10.37 22.86
N MET A 64 -15.36 9.79 21.77
CA MET A 64 -16.12 8.83 20.96
C MET A 64 -16.16 7.46 21.63
N ALA A 65 -17.28 6.75 21.50
CA ALA A 65 -17.37 5.34 21.86
C ALA A 65 -16.43 4.49 20.97
N ASN A 66 -15.90 3.39 21.51
CA ASN A 66 -14.95 2.51 20.82
C ASN A 66 -15.40 2.12 19.41
N ALA A 67 -16.68 1.74 19.25
CA ALA A 67 -17.23 1.33 17.97
C ALA A 67 -17.29 2.48 16.96
N ALA A 68 -17.68 3.68 17.41
CA ALA A 68 -17.71 4.87 16.55
C ALA A 68 -16.29 5.31 16.15
N ALA A 69 -15.34 5.28 17.09
CA ALA A 69 -13.93 5.56 16.82
C ALA A 69 -13.33 4.57 15.81
N ALA A 70 -13.53 3.26 16.01
CA ALA A 70 -13.04 2.23 15.09
C ALA A 70 -13.65 2.37 13.68
N ASN A 71 -14.95 2.64 13.58
CA ASN A 71 -15.62 2.88 12.30
C ASN A 71 -15.08 4.11 11.58
N ASN A 72 -14.90 5.23 12.30
CA ASN A 72 -14.35 6.45 11.71
C ASN A 72 -12.91 6.26 11.22
N VAL A 73 -12.06 5.58 12.00
CA VAL A 73 -10.67 5.27 11.59
C VAL A 73 -10.64 4.31 10.41
N THR A 74 -11.51 3.29 10.38
CA THR A 74 -11.61 2.35 9.26
C THR A 74 -12.10 3.03 7.98
N ASN A 75 -13.10 3.90 8.08
CA ASN A 75 -13.62 4.69 6.95
C ASN A 75 -12.56 5.64 6.40
N TRP A 76 -11.82 6.31 7.30
CA TRP A 76 -10.69 7.14 6.93
C TRP A 76 -9.58 6.31 6.25
N GLY A 77 -9.24 5.14 6.81
CA GLY A 77 -8.30 4.19 6.24
C GLY A 77 -8.71 3.77 4.82
N GLY A 78 -9.97 3.40 4.62
CA GLY A 78 -10.52 3.07 3.30
C GLY A 78 -10.44 4.25 2.32
N THR A 79 -10.71 5.48 2.78
CA THR A 79 -10.57 6.69 1.97
C THR A 79 -9.14 6.91 1.49
N CYS A 80 -8.13 6.65 2.35
CA CYS A 80 -6.71 6.71 1.98
C CYS A 80 -6.30 5.71 0.89
N TYR A 81 -7.10 4.67 0.64
CA TYR A 81 -6.86 3.67 -0.41
C TYR A 81 -7.72 3.88 -1.67
N ILE A 82 -8.73 4.76 -1.62
CA ILE A 82 -9.55 5.15 -2.79
C ILE A 82 -9.00 6.42 -3.45
N THR A 83 -8.58 7.40 -2.65
CA THR A 83 -7.99 8.67 -3.10
C THR A 83 -6.76 8.54 -4.01
N PRO A 84 -5.96 7.46 -4.01
CA PRO A 84 -4.94 7.21 -5.03
C PRO A 84 -5.44 7.27 -6.47
N LEU A 85 -6.70 6.88 -6.73
CA LEU A 85 -7.27 6.97 -8.07
C LEU A 85 -7.32 8.43 -8.56
N ILE A 86 -7.60 9.38 -7.66
CA ILE A 86 -7.68 10.81 -7.98
C ILE A 86 -6.29 11.33 -8.33
N GLY A 87 -5.29 11.06 -7.49
CA GLY A 87 -3.93 11.56 -7.75
C GLY A 87 -3.30 10.93 -8.98
N ALA A 88 -3.50 9.63 -9.19
CA ALA A 88 -3.01 8.98 -10.39
C ALA A 88 -3.68 9.52 -11.66
N PHE A 89 -4.98 9.80 -11.62
CA PHE A 89 -5.67 10.44 -12.75
C PHE A 89 -5.08 11.82 -13.04
N LEU A 90 -4.86 12.64 -12.02
CA LEU A 90 -4.26 13.96 -12.19
C LEU A 90 -2.82 13.90 -12.70
N ALA A 91 -2.01 12.96 -12.21
CA ALA A 91 -0.64 12.75 -12.66
C ALA A 91 -0.55 12.36 -14.13
N ASP A 92 -1.35 11.38 -14.55
CA ASP A 92 -1.22 10.80 -15.89
C ASP A 92 -1.98 11.62 -16.96
N ALA A 93 -3.06 12.32 -16.58
CA ALA A 93 -3.89 13.07 -17.54
C ALA A 93 -3.56 14.57 -17.65
N TYR A 94 -3.07 15.22 -16.58
CA TYR A 94 -2.98 16.69 -16.54
C TYR A 94 -1.63 17.24 -16.06
N LEU A 95 -1.23 16.94 -14.82
CA LEU A 95 -0.17 17.66 -14.11
C LEU A 95 1.22 17.04 -14.32
N GLY A 96 1.29 15.76 -14.66
CA GLY A 96 2.53 14.99 -14.58
C GLY A 96 2.83 14.53 -13.14
N ARG A 97 3.64 13.46 -13.02
CA ARG A 97 3.90 12.79 -11.74
C ARG A 97 4.54 13.72 -10.71
N PHE A 98 5.57 14.47 -11.12
CA PHE A 98 6.27 15.40 -10.23
C PHE A 98 5.34 16.46 -9.61
N TRP A 99 4.56 17.17 -10.43
CA TRP A 99 3.67 18.23 -9.96
C TRP A 99 2.48 17.70 -9.15
N THR A 100 1.97 16.51 -9.49
CA THR A 100 0.98 15.84 -8.63
C THR A 100 1.59 15.52 -7.27
N ILE A 101 2.76 14.88 -7.22
CA ILE A 101 3.43 14.55 -5.95
C ILE A 101 3.64 15.82 -5.12
N ALA A 102 4.23 16.87 -5.72
CA ALA A 102 4.50 18.14 -5.06
C ALA A 102 3.23 18.82 -4.53
N SER A 103 2.15 18.86 -5.31
CA SER A 103 0.88 19.49 -4.89
C SER A 103 0.23 18.73 -3.74
N PHE A 104 0.18 17.40 -3.84
CA PHE A 104 -0.43 16.55 -2.81
C PHE A 104 0.40 16.47 -1.53
N MET A 105 1.73 16.60 -1.63
CA MET A 105 2.62 16.79 -0.48
C MET A 105 2.31 18.05 0.33
N ILE A 106 2.06 19.16 -0.38
CA ILE A 106 1.68 20.42 0.27
C ILE A 106 0.34 20.26 0.99
N ILE A 107 -0.66 19.66 0.32
CA ILE A 107 -1.96 19.32 0.94
C ILE A 107 -1.77 18.44 2.18
N TYR A 108 -0.87 17.46 2.10
CA TYR A 108 -0.60 16.56 3.22
C TYR A 108 0.00 17.31 4.42
N ILE A 109 0.97 18.19 4.20
CA ILE A 109 1.53 19.05 5.27
C ILE A 109 0.46 19.93 5.88
N PHE A 110 -0.42 20.55 5.09
CA PHE A 110 -1.52 21.35 5.62
C PHE A 110 -2.45 20.52 6.50
N GLY A 111 -2.76 19.29 6.09
CA GLY A 111 -3.54 18.35 6.89
C GLY A 111 -2.86 17.98 8.21
N LEU A 112 -1.56 17.63 8.18
CA LEU A 112 -0.76 17.31 9.38
C LEU A 112 -0.59 18.52 10.30
N GLY A 113 -0.39 19.70 9.72
CA GLY A 113 -0.30 20.97 10.44
C GLY A 113 -1.63 21.31 11.13
N LEU A 114 -2.76 21.16 10.43
CA LEU A 114 -4.09 21.37 11.02
C LEU A 114 -4.37 20.37 12.14
N LEU A 115 -4.02 19.10 11.96
CA LEU A 115 -4.17 18.08 13.01
C LEU A 115 -3.30 18.40 14.24
N THR A 116 -2.07 18.86 14.02
CA THR A 116 -1.16 19.27 15.10
C THR A 116 -1.67 20.52 15.82
N MET A 117 -2.20 21.51 15.10
CA MET A 117 -2.83 22.69 15.70
C MET A 117 -4.07 22.30 16.51
N ALA A 118 -4.88 21.37 16.01
CA ALA A 118 -6.05 20.86 16.72
C ALA A 118 -5.70 20.21 18.07
N THR A 119 -4.48 19.69 18.22
CA THR A 119 -4.00 19.08 19.47
C THR A 119 -3.07 19.97 20.30
N SER A 120 -2.69 21.16 19.83
CA SER A 120 -1.67 22.01 20.48
C SER A 120 -2.17 23.41 20.85
N VAL A 121 -3.12 23.98 20.11
CA VAL A 121 -3.57 25.37 20.31
C VAL A 121 -4.66 25.44 21.37
N HIS A 122 -4.42 26.24 22.43
CA HIS A 122 -5.41 26.57 23.45
C HIS A 122 -6.65 27.22 22.79
N GLY A 123 -7.77 26.50 22.74
CA GLY A 123 -9.00 26.88 22.05
C GLY A 123 -9.48 25.85 21.02
N LEU A 124 -8.55 25.16 20.34
CA LEU A 124 -8.86 24.05 19.45
C LEU A 124 -8.79 22.69 20.16
N VAL A 125 -8.01 22.60 21.25
CA VAL A 125 -7.97 21.42 22.11
C VAL A 125 -9.30 21.30 22.88
N PRO A 126 -9.99 20.14 22.84
CA PRO A 126 -11.19 19.89 23.62
C PRO A 126 -10.93 20.05 25.13
N ALA A 127 -11.86 20.71 25.83
CA ALA A 127 -11.79 20.80 27.29
C ALA A 127 -12.14 19.44 27.90
N CYS A 128 -11.18 18.84 28.60
CA CYS A 128 -11.37 17.54 29.25
C CYS A 128 -11.68 17.73 30.73
N ALA A 129 -12.79 17.15 31.19
CA ALA A 129 -13.08 17.09 32.63
C ALA A 129 -12.11 16.12 33.32
N SER A 130 -11.93 16.27 34.64
CA SER A 130 -11.00 15.48 35.49
C SER A 130 -11.18 13.95 35.44
N LYS A 131 -12.20 13.42 34.74
CA LYS A 131 -12.49 11.99 34.59
C LYS A 131 -12.11 11.41 33.21
N GLY A 132 -11.31 12.13 32.40
CA GLY A 132 -10.83 11.61 31.12
C GLY A 132 -11.87 11.57 30.00
N VAL A 133 -13.04 12.20 30.21
CA VAL A 133 -14.04 12.43 29.16
C VAL A 133 -13.86 13.86 28.67
N CYS A 134 -13.53 14.01 27.40
CA CYS A 134 -13.44 15.28 26.71
C CYS A 134 -14.69 15.46 25.86
N ASP A 135 -15.36 16.60 26.01
CA ASP A 135 -16.54 16.95 25.21
C ASP A 135 -16.13 17.98 24.14
N PRO A 136 -15.79 17.54 22.91
CA PRO A 136 -15.39 18.44 21.85
C PRO A 136 -16.59 19.25 21.33
N THR A 137 -16.37 20.53 21.09
CA THR A 137 -17.36 21.33 20.35
C THR A 137 -17.48 20.84 18.91
N PRO A 138 -18.61 21.06 18.22
CA PRO A 138 -18.78 20.68 16.81
C PRO A 138 -17.68 21.25 15.90
N GLY A 139 -17.19 22.47 16.18
CA GLY A 139 -16.10 23.10 15.44
C GLY A 139 -14.74 22.41 15.63
N GLN A 140 -14.42 21.99 16.86
CA GLN A 140 -13.20 21.22 17.15
C GLN A 140 -13.24 19.85 16.47
N SER A 141 -14.39 19.19 16.52
CA SER A 141 -14.60 17.91 15.81
C SER A 141 -14.43 18.06 14.31
N ALA A 142 -15.04 19.09 13.72
CA ALA A 142 -14.92 19.38 12.29
C ALA A 142 -13.46 19.65 11.88
N ALA A 143 -12.69 20.40 12.68
CA ALA A 143 -11.29 20.68 12.38
C ALA A 143 -10.44 19.38 12.30
N VAL A 144 -10.65 18.45 13.22
CA VAL A 144 -9.97 17.14 13.22
C VAL A 144 -10.35 16.33 11.99
N PHE A 145 -11.64 16.23 11.64
CA PHE A 145 -12.05 15.48 10.46
C PHE A 145 -11.57 16.12 9.16
N ILE A 146 -11.62 17.44 9.04
CA ILE A 146 -11.07 18.16 7.88
C ILE A 146 -9.57 17.85 7.75
N ALA A 147 -8.82 17.90 8.86
CA ALA A 147 -7.40 17.54 8.85
C ALA A 147 -7.18 16.09 8.37
N LEU A 148 -7.94 15.13 8.91
CA LEU A 148 -7.84 13.72 8.53
C LEU A 148 -8.16 13.48 7.05
N TYR A 149 -9.17 14.13 6.50
CA TYR A 149 -9.53 13.96 5.09
C TYR A 149 -8.59 14.71 4.14
N LEU A 150 -8.00 15.84 4.55
CA LEU A 150 -6.88 16.46 3.82
C LEU A 150 -5.66 15.55 3.78
N ILE A 151 -5.34 14.91 4.92
CA ILE A 151 -4.28 13.91 5.00
C ILE A 151 -4.60 12.72 4.08
N ALA A 152 -5.84 12.21 4.11
CA ALA A 152 -6.27 11.09 3.26
C ALA A 152 -6.11 11.43 1.77
N LEU A 153 -6.49 12.64 1.37
CA LEU A 153 -6.30 13.14 0.02
C LEU A 153 -4.81 13.23 -0.34
N GLY A 154 -3.99 13.83 0.55
CA GLY A 154 -2.55 14.00 0.40
C GLY A 154 -1.81 12.66 0.21
N THR A 155 -1.94 11.72 1.16
CA THR A 155 -1.34 10.38 1.04
C THR A 155 -1.86 9.65 -0.19
N GLY A 156 -3.15 9.83 -0.52
CA GLY A 156 -3.77 9.28 -1.71
C GLY A 156 -3.01 9.68 -2.96
N GLY A 157 -2.80 10.97 -3.20
CA GLY A 157 -2.16 11.42 -4.43
C GLY A 157 -0.65 11.19 -4.53
N ILE A 158 0.03 11.02 -3.38
CA ILE A 158 1.46 10.70 -3.33
C ILE A 158 1.71 9.23 -3.66
N LYS A 159 0.98 8.30 -3.01
CA LYS A 159 1.22 6.85 -3.03
C LYS A 159 1.43 6.21 -4.42
N PRO A 160 0.55 6.40 -5.42
CA PRO A 160 0.69 5.73 -6.71
C PRO A 160 1.73 6.40 -7.61
N CYS A 161 2.03 7.68 -7.35
CA CYS A 161 2.89 8.49 -8.19
C CYS A 161 4.37 8.37 -7.79
N VAL A 162 4.70 8.26 -6.50
CA VAL A 162 6.10 8.25 -6.02
C VAL A 162 6.85 7.00 -6.47
N SER A 163 6.24 5.82 -6.39
CA SER A 163 6.87 4.57 -6.87
C SER A 163 7.14 4.63 -8.37
N SER A 164 6.18 5.11 -9.13
CA SER A 164 6.30 5.31 -10.58
C SER A 164 7.36 6.35 -10.93
N PHE A 165 7.37 7.49 -10.22
CA PHE A 165 8.33 8.57 -10.42
C PHE A 165 9.77 8.17 -10.06
N GLY A 166 9.94 7.36 -9.01
CA GLY A 166 11.25 6.81 -8.64
C GLY A 166 11.79 5.82 -9.67
N ALA A 167 10.91 5.01 -10.25
CA ALA A 167 11.30 4.10 -11.33
C ALA A 167 11.63 4.83 -12.63
N ASP A 168 10.99 5.98 -12.92
CA ASP A 168 11.31 6.84 -14.08
C ASP A 168 12.73 7.43 -14.04
N GLN A 169 13.45 7.27 -12.92
CA GLN A 169 14.85 7.71 -12.81
C GLN A 169 15.82 6.75 -13.51
N PHE A 170 15.36 5.60 -14.00
CA PHE A 170 16.15 4.59 -14.67
C PHE A 170 15.61 4.34 -16.09
N ASP A 171 16.48 4.42 -17.09
CA ASP A 171 16.16 4.16 -18.50
C ASP A 171 15.97 2.65 -18.73
N GLU A 172 14.85 2.27 -19.32
CA GLU A 172 14.49 0.87 -19.56
C GLU A 172 15.22 0.24 -20.75
N HIS A 173 15.74 1.07 -21.65
CA HIS A 173 16.49 0.62 -22.82
C HIS A 173 17.97 0.35 -22.50
N ASP A 174 18.39 0.64 -21.26
CA ASP A 174 19.75 0.43 -20.78
C ASP A 174 19.79 -0.77 -19.81
N ASP A 175 20.55 -1.81 -20.17
CA ASP A 175 20.62 -3.03 -19.36
C ASP A 175 21.16 -2.82 -17.95
N VAL A 176 22.01 -1.81 -17.74
CA VAL A 176 22.61 -1.51 -16.44
C VAL A 176 21.61 -0.75 -15.56
N GLU A 177 20.93 0.25 -16.13
CA GLU A 177 19.90 1.01 -15.41
C GLU A 177 18.67 0.13 -15.11
N ARG A 178 18.28 -0.77 -16.02
CA ARG A 178 17.21 -1.75 -15.82
C ARG A 178 17.44 -2.65 -14.61
N LYS A 179 18.65 -3.19 -14.43
CA LYS A 179 18.99 -3.98 -13.22
C LYS A 179 18.98 -3.12 -11.96
N SER A 180 19.41 -1.86 -12.07
CA SER A 180 19.41 -0.90 -10.97
C SER A 180 17.99 -0.52 -10.53
N LYS A 181 17.02 -0.45 -11.47
CA LYS A 181 15.60 -0.24 -11.19
C LYS A 181 15.01 -1.30 -10.24
N SER A 182 15.33 -2.58 -10.45
CA SER A 182 14.88 -3.66 -9.56
C SER A 182 15.47 -3.51 -8.15
N SER A 183 16.75 -3.11 -8.05
CA SER A 183 17.37 -2.78 -6.77
C SER A 183 16.71 -1.55 -6.09
N PHE A 184 16.30 -0.55 -6.87
CA PHE A 184 15.54 0.60 -6.36
C PHE A 184 14.21 0.16 -5.72
N PHE A 185 13.42 -0.73 -6.35
CA PHE A 185 12.18 -1.22 -5.74
C PHE A 185 12.40 -1.98 -4.42
N ASN A 186 13.51 -2.71 -4.30
CA ASN A 186 13.89 -3.36 -3.04
C ASN A 186 14.19 -2.32 -1.94
N TRP A 187 14.97 -1.28 -2.25
CA TRP A 187 15.26 -0.19 -1.32
C TRP A 187 14.02 0.65 -0.98
N PHE A 188 13.13 0.84 -1.95
CA PHE A 188 11.83 1.47 -1.77
C PHE A 188 11.00 0.70 -0.73
N TYR A 189 10.87 -0.61 -0.91
CA TYR A 189 10.16 -1.45 0.06
C TYR A 189 10.83 -1.46 1.44
N PHE A 190 12.16 -1.50 1.50
CA PHE A 190 12.90 -1.40 2.75
C PHE A 190 12.62 -0.07 3.48
N SER A 191 12.59 1.05 2.75
CA SER A 191 12.30 2.38 3.31
C SER A 191 10.90 2.48 3.93
N ILE A 192 9.89 1.85 3.30
CA ILE A 192 8.52 1.77 3.82
C ILE A 192 8.51 1.06 5.17
N ASN A 193 9.20 -0.07 5.27
CA ASN A 193 9.25 -0.89 6.49
C ASN A 193 9.96 -0.17 7.64
N ILE A 194 11.06 0.53 7.36
CA ILE A 194 11.73 1.36 8.37
C ILE A 194 10.79 2.45 8.89
N GLY A 195 10.14 3.19 7.99
CA GLY A 195 9.20 4.24 8.36
C GLY A 195 8.06 3.70 9.22
N ALA A 196 7.48 2.57 8.84
CA ALA A 196 6.43 1.88 9.59
C ALA A 196 6.90 1.38 10.97
N LEU A 197 8.12 0.84 11.06
CA LEU A 197 8.71 0.36 12.31
C LEU A 197 8.93 1.51 13.31
N VAL A 198 9.53 2.62 12.87
CA VAL A 198 9.76 3.80 13.72
C VAL A 198 8.43 4.41 14.15
N ALA A 199 7.46 4.48 13.24
CA ALA A 199 6.12 4.96 13.55
C ALA A 199 5.41 4.13 14.62
N SER A 200 5.35 2.82 14.44
CA SER A 200 4.63 1.91 15.35
C SER A 200 5.30 1.73 16.71
N SER A 201 6.58 2.13 16.85
CA SER A 201 7.33 2.06 18.11
C SER A 201 7.52 3.43 18.74
N VAL A 202 8.41 4.26 18.19
CA VAL A 202 8.84 5.53 18.77
C VAL A 202 7.70 6.54 18.79
N LEU A 203 6.95 6.69 17.68
CA LEU A 203 5.87 7.68 17.66
C LEU A 203 4.68 7.27 18.53
N VAL A 204 4.32 5.99 18.55
CA VAL A 204 3.29 5.49 19.48
C VAL A 204 3.71 5.76 20.93
N TYR A 205 4.98 5.50 21.28
CA TYR A 205 5.50 5.82 22.62
C TYR A 205 5.40 7.31 22.96
N VAL A 206 5.77 8.20 22.02
CA VAL A 206 5.65 9.65 22.21
C VAL A 206 4.18 10.04 22.40
N GLN A 207 3.26 9.47 21.62
CA GLN A 207 1.83 9.77 21.73
C GLN A 207 1.24 9.37 23.09
N THR A 208 1.63 8.21 23.63
CA THR A 208 1.08 7.68 24.88
C THR A 208 1.72 8.27 26.13
N HIS A 209 3.02 8.56 26.10
CA HIS A 209 3.77 9.01 27.30
C HIS A 209 4.09 10.51 27.34
N VAL A 210 4.26 11.16 26.19
CA VAL A 210 4.60 12.59 26.13
C VAL A 210 3.35 13.41 25.79
N GLY A 211 2.57 12.96 24.81
CA GLY A 211 1.27 13.53 24.48
C GLY A 211 1.03 13.69 22.97
N TRP A 212 -0.24 13.88 22.63
CA TRP A 212 -0.73 13.95 21.25
C TRP A 212 -0.18 15.11 20.42
N SER A 213 0.15 16.23 21.06
CA SER A 213 0.74 17.42 20.40
C SER A 213 2.08 17.07 19.74
N TRP A 214 2.99 16.45 20.49
CA TRP A 214 4.28 15.97 19.98
C TRP A 214 4.11 14.76 19.06
N GLY A 215 3.15 13.89 19.37
CA GLY A 215 2.84 12.70 18.58
C GLY A 215 2.39 12.97 17.15
N PHE A 216 1.71 14.09 16.88
CA PHE A 216 1.35 14.53 15.52
C PHE A 216 2.29 15.62 14.98
N GLY A 217 2.91 16.42 15.85
CA GLY A 217 3.85 17.47 15.45
C GLY A 217 5.15 16.93 14.85
N ILE A 218 5.71 15.84 15.39
CA ILE A 218 6.93 15.22 14.83
C ILE A 218 6.70 14.76 13.37
N PRO A 219 5.66 13.97 13.06
CA PRO A 219 5.27 13.67 11.67
C PRO A 219 5.14 14.91 10.77
N ALA A 220 4.53 15.99 11.26
CA ALA A 220 4.35 17.22 10.48
C ALA A 220 5.69 17.87 10.10
N VAL A 221 6.63 17.94 11.06
CA VAL A 221 7.97 18.51 10.84
C VAL A 221 8.80 17.62 9.91
N VAL A 222 8.79 16.30 10.15
CA VAL A 222 9.51 15.33 9.31
C VAL A 222 9.00 15.40 7.86
N MET A 223 7.68 15.49 7.67
CA MET A 223 7.09 15.65 6.34
C MET A 223 7.47 17.00 5.71
N ALA A 224 7.52 18.10 6.47
CA ALA A 224 7.98 19.40 5.97
C ALA A 224 9.43 19.36 5.47
N ILE A 225 10.32 18.67 6.20
CA ILE A 225 11.71 18.44 5.78
C ILE A 225 11.75 17.58 4.51
N ALA A 226 10.93 16.54 4.43
CA ALA A 226 10.85 15.67 3.25
C ALA A 226 10.38 16.42 1.99
N VAL A 227 9.43 17.34 2.11
CA VAL A 227 9.02 18.20 1.00
C VAL A 227 10.16 19.13 0.58
N GLY A 228 10.86 19.73 1.54
CA GLY A 228 12.04 20.53 1.26
C GLY A 228 13.11 19.72 0.50
N SER A 229 13.40 18.49 0.94
CA SER A 229 14.37 17.62 0.27
C SER A 229 13.91 17.20 -1.13
N PHE A 230 12.61 16.94 -1.32
CA PHE A 230 12.04 16.61 -2.61
C PHE A 230 12.25 17.74 -3.64
N PHE A 231 12.04 18.99 -3.24
CA PHE A 231 12.29 20.16 -4.11
C PHE A 231 13.78 20.45 -4.34
N VAL A 232 14.65 20.15 -3.37
CA VAL A 232 16.11 20.25 -3.56
C VAL A 232 16.61 19.25 -4.61
N GLY A 233 16.00 18.06 -4.68
CA GLY A 233 16.31 17.05 -5.68
C GLY A 233 15.78 17.35 -7.10
N THR A 234 14.92 18.36 -7.27
CA THR A 234 14.28 18.71 -8.55
C THR A 234 15.21 18.78 -9.78
N PRO A 235 16.40 19.42 -9.76
CA PRO A 235 17.27 19.48 -10.94
C PRO A 235 17.86 18.12 -11.33
N LEU A 236 17.84 17.14 -10.43
CA LEU A 236 18.36 15.80 -10.68
C LEU A 236 17.30 14.87 -11.27
N TYR A 237 16.01 15.22 -11.22
CA TYR A 237 14.96 14.29 -11.62
C TYR A 237 14.74 14.24 -13.14
N ARG A 238 14.49 13.02 -13.63
CA ARG A 238 13.94 12.75 -14.96
C ARG A 238 12.41 12.79 -14.89
N HIS A 239 11.78 13.42 -15.87
CA HIS A 239 10.33 13.64 -15.90
C HIS A 239 9.72 12.97 -17.13
N GLN A 240 8.68 12.15 -16.92
CA GLN A 240 7.89 11.58 -18.02
C GLN A 240 6.76 12.53 -18.41
N ARG A 241 6.49 12.68 -19.71
CA ARG A 241 5.36 13.47 -20.22
C ARG A 241 4.02 12.78 -19.94
N PRO A 242 2.96 13.51 -19.55
CA PRO A 242 1.61 12.95 -19.40
C PRO A 242 1.11 12.39 -20.73
N GLY A 243 0.51 11.20 -20.73
CA GLY A 243 0.18 10.49 -21.96
C GLY A 243 -1.32 10.29 -22.24
N GLY A 244 -2.19 11.06 -21.60
CA GLY A 244 -3.62 11.14 -21.92
C GLY A 244 -4.50 10.13 -21.18
N SER A 245 -5.76 9.98 -21.61
CA SER A 245 -6.81 9.32 -20.82
C SER A 245 -6.58 7.81 -20.62
N PRO A 246 -6.46 7.35 -19.36
CA PRO A 246 -6.09 5.97 -19.03
C PRO A 246 -7.22 4.93 -19.10
N LEU A 247 -8.44 5.32 -19.47
CA LEU A 247 -9.62 4.46 -19.31
C LEU A 247 -9.69 3.26 -20.28
N THR A 248 -9.00 3.31 -21.43
CA THR A 248 -9.11 2.27 -22.48
C THR A 248 -8.24 1.03 -22.24
N ARG A 249 -7.35 1.01 -21.23
CA ARG A 249 -6.36 -0.08 -21.04
C ARG A 249 -6.43 -0.80 -19.68
N ILE A 250 -7.52 -0.62 -18.93
CA ILE A 250 -7.72 -1.14 -17.56
C ILE A 250 -7.80 -2.69 -17.50
N ALA A 251 -8.14 -3.37 -18.61
CA ALA A 251 -8.39 -4.81 -18.64
C ALA A 251 -7.17 -5.69 -18.26
N GLN A 252 -5.95 -5.24 -18.53
CA GLN A 252 -4.73 -6.00 -18.23
C GLN A 252 -4.42 -6.03 -16.72
N VAL A 253 -4.94 -5.05 -15.96
CA VAL A 253 -4.62 -4.85 -14.54
C VAL A 253 -5.40 -5.80 -13.62
N LEU A 254 -6.63 -6.13 -14.00
CA LEU A 254 -7.48 -7.10 -13.28
C LEU A 254 -6.91 -8.52 -13.31
N VAL A 255 -6.17 -8.85 -14.38
CA VAL A 255 -5.54 -10.16 -14.56
C VAL A 255 -4.35 -10.34 -13.62
N ALA A 256 -3.50 -9.33 -13.48
CA ALA A 256 -2.28 -9.40 -12.67
C ALA A 256 -2.54 -9.42 -11.15
N ALA A 257 -3.69 -8.90 -10.71
CA ALA A 257 -4.13 -8.92 -9.31
C ALA A 257 -4.23 -10.35 -8.72
N THR A 258 -4.34 -11.38 -9.58
CA THR A 258 -4.53 -12.77 -9.15
C THR A 258 -3.24 -13.48 -8.72
N ARG A 259 -2.04 -12.89 -8.94
CA ARG A 259 -0.74 -13.45 -8.50
C ARG A 259 -0.59 -13.56 -6.97
N LYS A 260 -1.21 -12.65 -6.20
CA LYS A 260 -1.04 -12.58 -4.74
C LYS A 260 -1.71 -13.74 -3.98
N LEU A 261 -2.65 -14.44 -4.61
CA LEU A 261 -3.52 -15.42 -3.94
C LEU A 261 -2.95 -16.86 -3.91
N VAL A 262 -1.85 -17.12 -4.61
CA VAL A 262 -1.21 -18.45 -4.63
C VAL A 262 -0.49 -18.72 -3.32
N VAL A 263 0.20 -17.72 -2.78
CA VAL A 263 0.96 -17.87 -1.53
C VAL A 263 0.04 -17.80 -0.31
N SER A 264 -1.10 -17.08 -0.40
CA SER A 264 -2.14 -17.12 0.63
C SER A 264 -2.75 -18.51 0.80
N MET A 265 -2.77 -19.35 -0.25
CA MET A 265 -3.23 -20.74 -0.13
C MET A 265 -2.40 -21.52 0.90
N PHE A 266 -1.07 -21.45 0.82
CA PHE A 266 -0.19 -22.16 1.78
C PHE A 266 -0.33 -21.64 3.20
N ALA A 267 -0.57 -20.33 3.38
CA ALA A 267 -0.87 -19.75 4.68
C ALA A 267 -2.19 -20.26 5.26
N MET A 268 -3.25 -20.35 4.44
CA MET A 268 -4.56 -20.86 4.87
C MET A 268 -4.51 -22.36 5.18
N LEU A 269 -3.69 -23.14 4.45
CA LEU A 269 -3.45 -24.54 4.78
C LEU A 269 -2.77 -24.69 6.15
N ALA A 270 -1.74 -23.87 6.44
CA ALA A 270 -1.09 -23.86 7.75
C ALA A 270 -2.06 -23.46 8.88
N ALA A 271 -2.92 -22.46 8.64
CA ALA A 271 -3.97 -22.04 9.57
C ALA A 271 -5.01 -23.14 9.81
N GLY A 272 -5.42 -23.86 8.77
CA GLY A 272 -6.34 -25.01 8.88
C GLY A 272 -5.75 -26.16 9.69
N VAL A 273 -4.46 -26.47 9.51
CA VAL A 273 -3.76 -27.51 10.29
C VAL A 273 -3.64 -27.11 11.76
N LEU A 274 -3.29 -25.85 12.04
CA LEU A 274 -3.29 -25.29 13.41
C LEU A 274 -4.64 -25.52 14.09
N GLU A 275 -5.72 -25.16 13.39
CA GLU A 275 -7.07 -25.23 13.94
C GLU A 275 -7.51 -26.68 14.19
N LEU A 276 -7.13 -27.61 13.30
CA LEU A 276 -7.35 -29.05 13.53
C LEU A 276 -6.63 -29.55 14.79
N VAL A 277 -5.40 -29.10 15.04
CA VAL A 277 -4.65 -29.46 16.26
C VAL A 277 -5.30 -28.87 17.51
N ARG A 278 -5.80 -27.62 17.44
CA ARG A 278 -6.53 -26.98 18.53
C ARG A 278 -7.81 -27.75 18.87
N LEU A 279 -8.64 -28.06 17.86
CA LEU A 279 -9.89 -28.81 18.04
C LEU A 279 -9.66 -30.23 18.57
N ARG A 280 -8.60 -30.92 18.11
CA ARG A 280 -8.22 -32.24 18.68
C ARG A 280 -7.85 -32.14 20.15
N THR A 281 -7.14 -31.08 20.55
CA THR A 281 -6.74 -30.86 21.96
C THR A 281 -7.96 -30.57 22.84
N ILE A 282 -8.91 -29.77 22.34
CA ILE A 282 -10.19 -29.52 23.00
C ILE A 282 -10.96 -30.82 23.20
N ALA A 283 -11.10 -31.63 22.15
CA ALA A 283 -11.81 -32.91 22.21
C ALA A 283 -11.18 -33.92 23.17
N GLN A 284 -9.84 -33.98 23.23
CA GLN A 284 -9.12 -34.86 24.16
C GLN A 284 -9.22 -34.43 25.61
N ARG A 285 -9.34 -33.12 25.88
CA ARG A 285 -9.34 -32.57 27.24
C ARG A 285 -10.72 -32.12 27.74
N GLY A 286 -11.75 -32.19 26.90
CA GLY A 286 -13.11 -31.80 27.23
C GLY A 286 -13.30 -30.29 27.45
N LEU A 287 -12.45 -29.46 26.84
CA LEU A 287 -12.37 -28.00 27.10
C LEU A 287 -13.34 -27.19 26.22
N TYR A 288 -14.64 -27.45 26.36
CA TYR A 288 -15.69 -26.79 25.56
C TYR A 288 -16.26 -25.52 26.20
N GLY A 289 -15.84 -25.18 27.42
CA GLY A 289 -16.26 -23.97 28.12
C GLY A 289 -15.79 -22.70 27.41
N GLU A 290 -16.58 -21.65 27.53
CA GLU A 290 -16.32 -20.34 26.90
C GLU A 290 -15.06 -19.65 27.45
N HIS A 291 -14.66 -19.98 28.69
CA HIS A 291 -13.45 -19.47 29.33
C HIS A 291 -12.34 -20.53 29.47
N ASP A 292 -12.52 -21.71 28.88
CA ASP A 292 -11.53 -22.77 28.96
C ASP A 292 -10.32 -22.41 28.08
N VAL A 293 -9.15 -22.30 28.73
CA VAL A 293 -7.91 -21.98 28.04
C VAL A 293 -7.31 -23.26 27.46
N VAL A 294 -7.24 -23.33 26.13
CA VAL A 294 -6.59 -24.45 25.43
C VAL A 294 -5.06 -24.28 25.57
N PRO A 295 -4.34 -25.25 26.18
CA PRO A 295 -2.92 -25.11 26.48
C PRO A 295 -2.06 -25.41 25.23
N ILE A 296 -2.24 -24.62 24.18
CA ILE A 296 -1.41 -24.61 22.98
C ILE A 296 -0.46 -23.42 23.05
N SER A 297 0.78 -23.63 22.62
CA SER A 297 1.74 -22.53 22.52
C SER A 297 1.35 -21.59 21.38
N ILE A 298 1.46 -20.28 21.60
CA ILE A 298 1.28 -19.25 20.58
C ILE A 298 2.23 -19.45 19.37
N PHE A 299 3.37 -20.11 19.57
CA PHE A 299 4.33 -20.40 18.51
C PHE A 299 3.76 -21.25 17.36
N TRP A 300 2.66 -21.97 17.58
CA TRP A 300 1.96 -22.68 16.50
C TRP A 300 1.37 -21.73 15.43
N GLN A 301 1.23 -20.44 15.73
CA GLN A 301 0.84 -19.42 14.75
C GLN A 301 2.03 -18.94 13.89
N VAL A 302 3.28 -19.24 14.25
CA VAL A 302 4.46 -18.76 13.51
C VAL A 302 4.45 -19.20 12.05
N PRO A 303 4.16 -20.47 11.69
CA PRO A 303 4.18 -20.89 10.29
C PRO A 303 3.21 -20.09 9.40
N GLN A 304 1.97 -19.87 9.84
CA GLN A 304 1.00 -19.10 9.07
C GLN A 304 1.44 -17.64 8.86
N TYR A 305 1.90 -16.97 9.92
CA TYR A 305 2.30 -15.55 9.83
C TYR A 305 3.62 -15.40 9.08
N PHE A 306 4.54 -16.35 9.22
CA PHE A 306 5.78 -16.37 8.46
C PHE A 306 5.51 -16.53 6.96
N ILE A 307 4.62 -17.46 6.57
CA ILE A 307 4.24 -17.64 5.17
C ILE A 307 3.54 -16.40 4.62
N ILE A 308 2.63 -15.78 5.39
CA ILE A 308 1.97 -14.53 4.99
C ILE A 308 2.98 -13.39 4.82
N GLY A 309 3.92 -13.24 5.77
CA GLY A 309 4.97 -12.22 5.69
C GLY A 309 5.89 -12.45 4.49
N ALA A 310 6.38 -13.67 4.29
CA ALA A 310 7.20 -14.02 3.13
C ALA A 310 6.44 -13.79 1.82
N ALA A 311 5.17 -14.22 1.75
CA ALA A 311 4.28 -13.96 0.62
C ALA A 311 4.18 -12.48 0.29
N GLU A 312 3.97 -11.65 1.30
CA GLU A 312 3.81 -10.22 1.11
C GLU A 312 5.07 -9.59 0.53
N VAL A 313 6.26 -9.97 1.02
CA VAL A 313 7.54 -9.47 0.49
C VAL A 313 7.71 -9.88 -0.98
N PHE A 314 7.55 -11.17 -1.31
CA PHE A 314 7.75 -11.66 -2.68
C PHE A 314 6.70 -11.16 -3.67
N THR A 315 5.46 -10.99 -3.21
CA THR A 315 4.38 -10.54 -4.07
C THR A 315 4.41 -9.03 -4.27
N PHE A 316 4.69 -8.23 -3.24
CA PHE A 316 4.58 -6.78 -3.33
C PHE A 316 5.59 -6.17 -4.31
N VAL A 317 6.87 -6.58 -4.23
CA VAL A 317 7.92 -6.07 -5.14
C VAL A 317 7.64 -6.50 -6.58
N GLY A 318 7.39 -7.80 -6.80
CA GLY A 318 7.08 -8.31 -8.14
C GLY A 318 5.76 -7.75 -8.71
N GLN A 319 4.79 -7.44 -7.85
CA GLN A 319 3.54 -6.79 -8.25
C GLN A 319 3.79 -5.35 -8.70
N LEU A 320 4.53 -4.55 -7.93
CA LEU A 320 4.88 -3.18 -8.30
C LEU A 320 5.69 -3.12 -9.59
N GLU A 321 6.72 -3.95 -9.72
CA GLU A 321 7.58 -4.01 -10.91
C GLU A 321 6.79 -4.46 -12.15
N PHE A 322 6.00 -5.54 -12.02
CA PHE A 322 5.15 -6.01 -13.13
C PHE A 322 4.14 -4.95 -13.56
N PHE A 323 3.46 -4.28 -12.62
CA PHE A 323 2.49 -3.26 -12.97
C PHE A 323 3.13 -2.05 -13.64
N TYR A 324 4.34 -1.70 -13.22
CA TYR A 324 5.10 -0.61 -13.84
C TYR A 324 5.52 -0.97 -15.26
N ASP A 325 6.11 -2.14 -15.47
CA ASP A 325 6.66 -2.58 -16.76
C ASP A 325 5.57 -2.87 -17.81
N GLN A 326 4.42 -3.39 -17.37
CA GLN A 326 3.30 -3.66 -18.27
C GLN A 326 2.43 -2.43 -18.52
N ALA A 327 2.54 -1.40 -17.67
CA ALA A 327 1.81 -0.17 -17.88
C ALA A 327 2.40 0.60 -19.08
N PRO A 328 1.54 1.14 -19.96
CA PRO A 328 1.97 2.17 -20.90
C PRO A 328 2.65 3.32 -20.15
N ASP A 329 3.70 3.89 -20.72
CA ASP A 329 4.51 4.95 -20.07
C ASP A 329 3.66 6.15 -19.64
N ALA A 330 2.58 6.39 -20.39
CA ALA A 330 1.52 7.35 -20.15
C ALA A 330 0.68 7.14 -18.87
N MET A 331 0.63 5.93 -18.31
CA MET A 331 -0.42 5.48 -17.36
C MET A 331 0.12 4.72 -16.14
N ARG A 332 1.43 4.77 -15.88
CA ARG A 332 2.04 3.94 -14.81
C ARG A 332 1.50 4.30 -13.42
N SER A 333 1.14 5.57 -13.17
CA SER A 333 0.54 5.99 -11.90
C SER A 333 -0.86 5.40 -11.73
N MET A 334 -1.69 5.39 -12.78
CA MET A 334 -3.04 4.82 -12.76
C MET A 334 -3.02 3.32 -12.52
N CYS A 335 -2.12 2.59 -13.18
CA CYS A 335 -1.93 1.17 -12.95
C CYS A 335 -1.52 0.89 -11.50
N SER A 336 -0.63 1.71 -10.93
CA SER A 336 -0.24 1.63 -9.50
C SER A 336 -1.41 1.91 -8.55
N ALA A 337 -2.25 2.92 -8.84
CA ALA A 337 -3.44 3.22 -8.04
C ALA A 337 -4.52 2.12 -8.11
N LEU A 338 -4.70 1.51 -9.28
CA LEU A 338 -5.59 0.36 -9.43
C LEU A 338 -5.08 -0.83 -8.63
N SER A 339 -3.76 -1.06 -8.59
CA SER A 339 -3.16 -2.10 -7.74
C SER A 339 -3.49 -1.86 -6.26
N LEU A 340 -3.41 -0.62 -5.77
CA LEU A 340 -3.80 -0.28 -4.39
C LEU A 340 -5.30 -0.50 -4.14
N THR A 341 -6.14 -0.24 -5.13
CA THR A 341 -7.58 -0.54 -5.06
C THR A 341 -7.85 -2.03 -4.90
N THR A 342 -7.01 -2.93 -5.43
CA THR A 342 -7.16 -4.38 -5.21
C THR A 342 -7.06 -4.77 -3.73
N VAL A 343 -6.28 -4.04 -2.93
CA VAL A 343 -6.20 -4.25 -1.47
C VAL A 343 -7.52 -3.87 -0.81
N ALA A 344 -8.11 -2.75 -1.21
CA ALA A 344 -9.43 -2.33 -0.71
C ALA A 344 -10.53 -3.34 -1.11
N LEU A 345 -10.54 -3.79 -2.36
CA LEU A 345 -11.46 -4.83 -2.83
C LEU A 345 -11.27 -6.16 -2.07
N GLY A 346 -10.03 -6.55 -1.77
CA GLY A 346 -9.73 -7.72 -0.96
C GLY A 346 -10.33 -7.64 0.44
N ASN A 347 -10.23 -6.48 1.10
CA ASN A 347 -10.83 -6.25 2.42
C ASN A 347 -12.37 -6.30 2.38
N TYR A 348 -13.00 -5.69 1.37
CA TYR A 348 -14.45 -5.75 1.19
C TYR A 348 -14.93 -7.17 0.86
N LEU A 349 -14.20 -7.89 0.01
CA LEU A 349 -14.50 -9.28 -0.33
C LEU A 349 -14.37 -10.20 0.88
N SER A 350 -13.34 -10.00 1.72
CA SER A 350 -13.18 -10.72 2.99
C SER A 350 -14.37 -10.49 3.93
N THR A 351 -14.78 -9.23 4.10
CA THR A 351 -15.94 -8.85 4.91
C THR A 351 -17.23 -9.49 4.40
N LEU A 352 -17.44 -9.45 3.08
CA LEU A 352 -18.58 -10.08 2.43
C LEU A 352 -18.56 -11.61 2.62
N LEU A 353 -17.40 -12.25 2.47
CA LEU A 353 -17.24 -13.68 2.63
C LEU A 353 -17.57 -14.12 4.06
N VAL A 354 -17.04 -13.44 5.07
CA VAL A 354 -17.37 -13.70 6.48
C VAL A 354 -18.88 -13.54 6.71
N THR A 355 -19.49 -12.47 6.19
CA THR A 355 -20.92 -12.21 6.35
C THR A 355 -21.79 -13.31 5.72
N VAL A 356 -21.44 -13.74 4.50
CA VAL A 356 -22.15 -14.80 3.78
C VAL A 356 -21.99 -16.14 4.51
N VAL A 357 -20.77 -16.49 4.93
CA VAL A 357 -20.51 -17.74 5.66
C VAL A 357 -21.25 -17.73 7.00
N ALA A 358 -21.18 -16.64 7.77
CA ALA A 358 -21.92 -16.51 9.02
C ALA A 358 -23.43 -16.69 8.80
N LYS A 359 -24.01 -16.00 7.81
CA LYS A 359 -25.44 -16.10 7.51
C LYS A 359 -25.87 -17.48 7.00
N LEU A 360 -25.03 -18.17 6.22
CA LEU A 360 -25.36 -19.51 5.69
C LEU A 360 -25.19 -20.60 6.75
N THR A 361 -24.16 -20.50 7.57
CA THR A 361 -23.82 -21.54 8.55
C THR A 361 -24.68 -21.46 9.81
N THR A 362 -25.25 -20.30 10.11
CA THR A 362 -26.23 -20.10 11.21
C THR A 362 -27.68 -20.39 10.81
N ARG A 363 -27.95 -20.72 9.53
CA ARG A 363 -29.32 -21.09 9.09
C ARG A 363 -29.83 -22.30 9.87
N GLY A 364 -31.06 -22.18 10.38
CA GLY A 364 -31.72 -23.24 11.14
C GLY A 364 -31.31 -23.33 12.61
N GLY A 365 -30.77 -22.26 13.19
CA GLY A 365 -30.44 -22.19 14.63
C GLY A 365 -29.14 -22.89 15.04
N LYS A 366 -28.30 -23.25 14.06
CA LYS A 366 -26.95 -23.80 14.31
C LYS A 366 -26.00 -22.68 14.72
N GLN A 367 -24.99 -22.99 15.52
CA GLN A 367 -23.99 -22.01 15.99
C GLN A 367 -23.12 -21.41 14.87
N GLY A 368 -23.04 -22.03 13.69
CA GLY A 368 -22.27 -21.55 12.55
C GLY A 368 -20.78 -21.93 12.62
N TRP A 369 -20.00 -21.57 11.59
CA TRP A 369 -18.55 -21.87 11.52
C TRP A 369 -17.70 -20.92 12.37
N ILE A 370 -18.19 -19.70 12.60
CA ILE A 370 -17.51 -18.65 13.37
C ILE A 370 -18.44 -18.16 14.49
N PRO A 371 -18.74 -19.00 15.50
CA PRO A 371 -19.48 -18.59 16.70
C PRO A 371 -18.58 -17.81 17.68
N ASP A 372 -19.21 -17.12 18.63
CA ASP A 372 -18.51 -16.38 19.69
C ASP A 372 -17.59 -17.29 20.53
N ASN A 373 -18.06 -18.51 20.83
CA ASN A 373 -17.22 -19.53 21.45
C ASN A 373 -16.44 -20.33 20.40
N LEU A 374 -15.21 -19.88 20.16
CA LEU A 374 -14.25 -20.51 19.25
C LEU A 374 -13.88 -21.96 19.62
N ASN A 375 -14.13 -22.43 20.84
CA ASN A 375 -13.87 -23.81 21.25
C ASN A 375 -14.92 -24.80 20.70
N VAL A 376 -16.10 -24.29 20.32
CA VAL A 376 -17.21 -25.06 19.73
C VAL A 376 -17.36 -24.78 18.23
N GLY A 377 -16.78 -23.67 17.76
CA GLY A 377 -16.74 -23.28 16.35
C GLY A 377 -15.81 -24.12 15.48
N HIS A 378 -16.22 -24.32 14.24
CA HIS A 378 -15.41 -24.97 13.21
C HIS A 378 -14.73 -23.94 12.30
N LEU A 379 -13.81 -23.18 12.88
CA LEU A 379 -13.04 -22.17 12.14
C LEU A 379 -12.15 -22.81 11.06
N ASP A 380 -11.81 -24.10 11.22
CA ASP A 380 -11.07 -24.90 10.25
C ASP A 380 -11.80 -24.95 8.90
N TYR A 381 -13.12 -25.12 8.88
CA TYR A 381 -13.91 -25.12 7.64
C TYR A 381 -13.84 -23.79 6.90
N PHE A 382 -13.75 -22.68 7.62
CA PHE A 382 -13.56 -21.37 7.02
C PHE A 382 -12.18 -21.24 6.38
N PHE A 383 -11.11 -21.73 7.03
CA PHE A 383 -9.78 -21.77 6.43
C PHE A 383 -9.69 -22.71 5.23
N TRP A 384 -10.36 -23.87 5.27
CA TRP A 384 -10.44 -24.78 4.11
C TRP A 384 -11.19 -24.16 2.93
N LEU A 385 -12.27 -23.43 3.19
CA LEU A 385 -12.99 -22.66 2.16
C LEU A 385 -12.07 -21.62 1.52
N LEU A 386 -11.32 -20.87 2.33
CA LEU A 386 -10.36 -19.88 1.83
C LEU A 386 -9.22 -20.52 1.02
N ALA A 387 -8.73 -21.69 1.43
CA ALA A 387 -7.72 -22.44 0.68
C ALA A 387 -8.28 -22.90 -0.68
N ALA A 388 -9.50 -23.43 -0.72
CA ALA A 388 -10.16 -23.86 -1.96
C ALA A 388 -10.42 -22.69 -2.92
N LEU A 389 -10.89 -21.55 -2.41
CA LEU A 389 -11.09 -20.33 -3.20
C LEU A 389 -9.76 -19.77 -3.74
N SER A 390 -8.70 -19.83 -2.94
CA SER A 390 -7.35 -19.42 -3.36
C SER A 390 -6.82 -20.33 -4.48
N LEU A 391 -7.05 -21.64 -4.38
CA LEU A 391 -6.69 -22.62 -5.42
C LEU A 391 -7.47 -22.38 -6.72
N LEU A 392 -8.78 -22.14 -6.63
CA LEU A 392 -9.61 -21.81 -7.79
C LEU A 392 -9.11 -20.53 -8.47
N ASN A 393 -8.82 -19.50 -7.69
CA ASN A 393 -8.27 -18.27 -8.22
C ASN A 393 -6.91 -18.49 -8.90
N PHE A 394 -6.05 -19.35 -8.35
CA PHE A 394 -4.78 -19.69 -8.99
C PHE A 394 -4.98 -20.40 -10.33
N ALA A 395 -5.94 -21.32 -10.44
CA ALA A 395 -6.28 -21.96 -11.70
C ALA A 395 -6.77 -20.94 -12.75
N VAL A 396 -7.64 -20.02 -12.34
CA VAL A 396 -8.10 -18.90 -13.18
C VAL A 396 -6.92 -18.02 -13.60
N TYR A 397 -6.00 -17.70 -12.68
CA TYR A 397 -4.78 -16.96 -13.00
C TYR A 397 -3.96 -17.66 -14.08
N LEU A 398 -3.70 -18.97 -13.95
CA LEU A 398 -2.90 -19.70 -14.93
C LEU A 398 -3.54 -19.68 -16.32
N LEU A 399 -4.87 -19.83 -16.40
CA LEU A 399 -5.61 -19.71 -17.65
C LEU A 399 -5.44 -18.33 -18.28
N ILE A 400 -5.67 -17.27 -17.52
CA ILE A 400 -5.56 -15.91 -18.08
C ILE A 400 -4.09 -15.56 -18.38
N ALA A 401 -3.13 -15.98 -17.55
CA ALA A 401 -1.71 -15.79 -17.80
C ALA A 401 -1.25 -16.51 -19.08
N SER A 402 -1.80 -17.69 -19.38
CA SER A 402 -1.54 -18.39 -20.64
C SER A 402 -2.13 -17.70 -21.88
N TRP A 403 -3.16 -16.87 -21.70
CA TRP A 403 -3.76 -16.06 -22.76
C TRP A 403 -3.15 -14.66 -22.85
N TYR A 404 -2.37 -14.25 -21.84
CA TYR A 404 -1.78 -12.94 -21.78
C TYR A 404 -0.49 -12.88 -22.61
N THR A 405 -0.52 -12.11 -23.69
CA THR A 405 0.67 -11.75 -24.45
C THR A 405 1.38 -10.57 -23.79
N TYR A 406 2.61 -10.81 -23.35
CA TYR A 406 3.48 -9.77 -22.82
C TYR A 406 3.75 -8.71 -23.88
N LYS A 407 3.73 -7.44 -23.47
CA LYS A 407 4.30 -6.37 -24.29
C LYS A 407 5.79 -6.65 -24.42
N LYS A 408 6.32 -6.75 -25.64
CA LYS A 408 7.77 -6.82 -25.87
C LYS A 408 8.37 -5.50 -25.37
N THR A 409 9.14 -5.58 -24.29
CA THR A 409 10.08 -4.53 -23.90
C THR A 409 11.20 -4.48 -24.92
N ALA A 410 11.75 -3.29 -25.21
CA ALA A 410 12.66 -2.99 -26.31
C ALA A 410 14.05 -3.70 -26.25
N GLY A 411 14.20 -4.78 -25.51
CA GLY A 411 15.41 -5.59 -25.40
C GLY A 411 15.24 -7.09 -25.71
N ASP A 412 14.06 -7.52 -26.15
CA ASP A 412 13.79 -8.94 -26.51
C ASP A 412 14.10 -9.26 -27.99
N ASP A 413 14.75 -8.36 -28.72
CA ASP A 413 15.28 -8.65 -30.05
C ASP A 413 16.61 -9.42 -29.92
N HIS A 414 16.51 -10.67 -29.47
CA HIS A 414 17.54 -11.67 -29.75
C HIS A 414 17.51 -12.01 -31.26
N PRO A 415 18.66 -12.06 -31.95
CA PRO A 415 18.75 -12.21 -33.41
C PRO A 415 18.53 -13.66 -33.91
N ASP A 416 17.53 -14.37 -33.39
CA ASP A 416 17.25 -15.75 -33.81
C ASP A 416 16.26 -15.85 -34.98
N ALA A 417 15.80 -14.71 -35.51
CA ALA A 417 14.82 -14.67 -36.60
C ALA A 417 15.41 -14.44 -38.01
N ILE A 418 16.74 -14.56 -38.20
CA ILE A 418 17.37 -14.42 -39.53
C ILE A 418 17.92 -15.76 -40.09
N ALA A 419 17.95 -16.84 -39.29
CA ALA A 419 18.53 -18.12 -39.74
C ALA A 419 17.56 -19.16 -40.34
N LYS A 420 16.30 -18.80 -40.67
CA LYS A 420 15.32 -19.72 -41.30
C LYS A 420 14.65 -19.15 -42.55
N GLY A 421 15.43 -18.47 -43.38
CA GLY A 421 14.98 -17.95 -44.69
C GLY A 421 16.03 -18.17 -45.78
N GLY A 422 16.45 -19.41 -45.99
CA GLY A 422 17.44 -19.71 -47.03
C GLY A 422 17.86 -21.18 -47.07
N ALA A 423 16.96 -22.06 -47.49
CA ALA A 423 17.28 -23.36 -48.09
C ALA A 423 15.98 -24.04 -48.52
N HIS A 424 15.55 -23.78 -49.75
CA HIS A 424 14.84 -24.74 -50.59
C HIS A 424 14.97 -24.22 -52.03
N ASP A 425 16.00 -24.75 -52.71
CA ASP A 425 15.96 -24.97 -54.16
C ASP A 425 14.90 -26.04 -54.49
#